data_AF-A0A1M3CZ80-F1
#
_entry.id   AF-A0A1M3CZ80-F1
#
_cell.length_a   1.000
_cell.length_b   1.000
_cell.length_c   1.000
_cell.angle_alpha   90.00
_cell.angle_beta   90.00
_cell.angle_gamma   90.00
#
_symmetry.space_group_name_H-M   'P 1'
#
loop_
_entity.id
_entity.type
_entity.pdbx_description
1 polymer ?
#
loop_
_entity_poly.entity_id
_entity_poly.type
_entity_poly.pdbx_seq_one_letter_code
_entity_poly.pdbx_strand_id
1 'polypeptide(L)' 'MAEIKVGDRVMLKSGGPVMTVNEINDNDVSCQWFEGSNIKGATFVKEVLKKYSSTVSGSGYSNFS' A
#
# COMPACT_ATOMS: atom_id res chain seq x y z
N MET A 1 -4.95 9.35 -11.13
CA MET A 1 -3.89 8.99 -10.17
C MET A 1 -4.57 8.33 -8.98
N ALA A 2 -4.29 7.06 -8.71
CA ALA A 2 -4.94 6.37 -7.59
C ALA A 2 -4.52 7.05 -6.27
N GLU A 3 -5.49 7.59 -5.56
CA GLU A 3 -5.24 8.25 -4.29
C GLU A 3 -4.88 7.21 -3.22
N ILE A 4 -3.79 7.47 -2.50
CA ILE A 4 -3.38 6.68 -1.34
C ILE A 4 -4.26 7.11 -0.17
N LYS A 5 -4.88 6.15 0.51
CA LYS A 5 -5.67 6.37 1.73
C LYS A 5 -5.18 5.50 2.89
N VAL A 6 -5.54 5.88 4.11
CA VAL A 6 -5.32 5.06 5.31
C VAL A 6 -5.92 3.66 5.11
N GLY A 7 -5.17 2.64 5.50
CA GLY A 7 -5.50 1.22 5.30
C GLY A 7 -5.09 0.64 3.94
N ASP A 8 -4.64 1.46 2.97
CA ASP A 8 -4.09 0.92 1.74
C ASP A 8 -2.76 0.20 2.00
N ARG A 9 -2.53 -0.86 1.24
CA ARG A 9 -1.20 -1.45 1.10
C ARG A 9 -0.40 -0.64 0.10
N VAL A 10 0.81 -0.25 0.47
CA VAL A 10 1.73 0.57 -0.32
C VAL A 10 3.14 -0.01 -0.27
N MET A 11 3.97 0.38 -1.22
CA MET A 11 5.41 0.07 -1.21
C MET A 11 6.18 1.24 -1.80
N LEU A 12 7.49 1.32 -1.52
CA LEU A 12 8.35 2.30 -2.20
C LEU A 12 8.41 2.00 -3.70
N LYS A 13 8.50 3.06 -4.51
CA LYS A 13 8.66 2.95 -5.96
C LYS A 13 9.93 2.17 -6.33
N SER A 14 11.01 2.37 -5.58
CA SER A 14 12.29 1.65 -5.70
C SER A 14 12.23 0.16 -5.34
N GLY A 15 11.15 -0.30 -4.70
CA GLY A 15 11.05 -1.65 -4.15
C GLY A 15 11.18 -1.67 -2.63
N GLY A 16 10.94 -2.83 -2.02
CA GLY A 16 10.98 -3.00 -0.56
C GLY A 16 9.78 -3.77 -0.02
N PRO A 17 9.61 -3.80 1.31
CA PRO A 17 8.49 -4.50 1.93
C PRO A 17 7.16 -3.83 1.57
N VAL A 18 6.11 -4.65 1.53
CA VAL A 18 4.74 -4.14 1.45
C VAL A 18 4.37 -3.60 2.83
N MET A 19 3.93 -2.35 2.86
CA MET A 19 3.56 -1.62 4.06
C MET A 19 2.09 -1.26 4.02
N THR A 20 1.53 -0.92 5.17
CA THR A 20 0.15 -0.44 5.31
C THR A 20 0.17 1.01 5.74
N VAL A 21 -0.65 1.84 5.11
CA VAL A 21 -0.78 3.25 5.49
C VAL A 21 -1.51 3.34 6.82
N ASN A 22 -0.85 3.89 7.83
CA ASN A 22 -1.42 4.15 9.14
C ASN A 22 -2.01 5.56 9.22
N GLU A 23 -1.32 6.56 8.63
CA GLU A 23 -1.71 7.96 8.70
C GLU A 23 -1.22 8.72 7.46
N ILE A 24 -1.94 9.79 7.08
CA ILE A 24 -1.56 10.70 5.98
C ILE A 24 -1.67 12.12 6.51
N ASN A 25 -0.56 12.86 6.49
CA ASN A 25 -0.46 14.26 6.84
C ASN A 25 0.10 15.03 5.65
N ASP A 26 -0.77 15.72 4.91
CA ASP A 26 -0.44 16.43 3.68
C ASP A 26 0.34 15.56 2.67
N ASN A 27 1.66 15.71 2.66
CA ASN A 27 2.58 14.99 1.78
C ASN A 27 3.27 13.80 2.45
N ASP A 28 3.21 13.70 3.78
CA ASP A 28 3.84 12.65 4.55
C ASP A 28 2.85 11.52 4.83
N VAL A 29 3.29 10.30 4.59
CA VAL A 29 2.50 9.08 4.77
C VAL A 29 3.23 8.18 5.74
N SER A 30 2.67 8.05 6.94
CA SER A 30 3.18 7.12 7.93
C SER A 30 2.70 5.71 7.61
N CYS A 31 3.67 4.83 7.42
CA CYS A 31 3.46 3.45 7.02
C CYS A 31 3.93 2.50 8.13
N GLN A 32 3.24 1.38 8.29
CA GLN A 32 3.63 0.31 9.21
C GLN A 32 3.64 -1.03 8.48
N TRP A 33 4.58 -1.90 8.86
CA TRP A 33 4.68 -3.25 8.32
C TRP A 33 5.19 -4.21 9.38
N PHE A 34 4.99 -5.51 9.13
CA PHE A 34 5.50 -6.57 9.98
C PHE A 34 6.82 -7.09 9.43
N GLU A 35 7.81 -7.19 10.30
CA GLU A 35 9.09 -7.84 10.05
C GLU A 35 9.25 -8.98 11.07
N GLY A 36 8.84 -10.18 10.66
CA GLY A 36 8.66 -11.32 11.56
C GLY A 36 7.60 -11.00 12.61
N SER A 37 7.97 -11.08 13.89
CA SER A 37 7.08 -10.78 15.03
C SER A 37 7.11 -9.31 15.47
N ASN A 38 7.90 -8.47 14.81
CA ASN A 38 8.04 -7.06 15.17
C ASN A 38 7.23 -6.17 14.23
N ILE A 39 6.52 -5.19 14.80
CA ILE A 39 5.93 -4.10 14.03
C ILE A 39 6.98 -3.01 13.81
N LYS A 40 7.15 -2.60 12.55
CA LYS A 40 8.02 -1.50 12.14
C LYS A 40 7.15 -0.38 11.57
N GLY A 41 7.66 0.85 11.65
CA GLY A 41 7.00 2.00 11.07
C GLY A 41 8.01 3.03 10.57
N ALA A 42 7.65 3.70 9.48
CA ALA A 42 8.42 4.79 8.90
C ALA A 42 7.49 5.74 8.14
N THR A 43 7.88 7.01 8.07
CA THR A 43 7.16 8.03 7.32
C THR A 43 7.87 8.27 6.00
N PHE A 44 7.10 8.29 4.92
CA PHE A 44 7.60 8.52 3.57
C PHE A 44 6.75 9.57 2.87
N VAL A 45 7.35 10.31 1.95
CA VAL A 45 6.62 11.25 1.11
C VAL A 45 5.70 10.48 0.15
N LYS A 46 4.47 10.95 -0.04
CA LYS A 46 3.46 10.34 -0.94
C LYS A 46 4.01 10.06 -2.33
N GLU A 47 4.90 10.91 -2.83
CA GLU A 47 5.51 10.79 -4.16
C GLU A 47 6.45 9.59 -4.30
N VAL A 48 7.06 9.09 -3.22
CA VAL A 48 7.95 7.92 -3.28
C VAL A 48 7.21 6.60 -3.12
N LEU A 49 5.91 6.65 -2.79
CA LEU A 49 5.06 5.48 -2.60
C LEU A 49 4.29 5.11 -3.87
N LYS A 50 3.98 3.82 -4.00
CA LYS A 50 3.03 3.27 -4.97
C LYS A 50 2.06 2.33 -4.28
N LYS A 51 0.80 2.34 -4.71
CA LYS A 51 -0.25 1.47 -4.18
C LYS A 51 0.04 0.02 -4.56
N TYR A 52 0.06 -0.86 -3.57
CA TYR A 52 0.24 -2.29 -3.74
C TYR A 52 -1.14 -2.96 -3.83
N SER A 53 -1.66 -3.00 -5.06
CA SER A 53 -2.76 -3.89 -5.39
C SER A 53 -2.17 -5.28 -5.59
N SER A 54 -2.35 -6.17 -4.63
CA SER A 54 -2.30 -7.60 -4.93
C SER A 54 -3.55 -7.88 -5.76
N THR A 55 -3.44 -7.66 -7.06
CA THR A 55 -4.52 -7.98 -7.98
C THR A 55 -4.71 -9.48 -7.86
N VAL A 56 -5.75 -9.91 -7.14
CA VAL A 56 -6.38 -11.18 -7.43
C VAL A 56 -7.04 -10.97 -8.79
N SER A 57 -6.24 -11.16 -9.85
CA SER A 57 -6.72 -11.27 -11.22
C SER A 57 -7.50 -12.59 -11.27
N GLY A 58 -8.74 -12.58 -10.78
CA GLY A 58 -9.54 -13.77 -10.57
C GLY A 58 -11.01 -13.44 -10.37
N SER A 59 -11.65 -12.90 -11.41
CA SER A 59 -13.04 -13.17 -11.87
C SER A 59 -13.45 -12.02 -12.80
N GLY A 60 -13.60 -12.19 -14.12
CA GLY A 60 -14.03 -13.42 -14.75
C GLY A 60 -15.41 -13.82 -14.23
N TYR A 61 -16.33 -12.87 -14.07
CA TYR A 61 -17.76 -13.21 -14.09
C TYR A 61 -18.11 -13.44 -15.57
N SER A 62 -17.99 -14.69 -16.01
CA SER A 62 -18.65 -15.16 -17.22
C SER A 62 -20.14 -14.91 -17.05
N ASN A 63 -20.67 -13.95 -17.81
CA ASN A 63 -22.09 -13.97 -18.11
C ASN A 63 -22.35 -15.24 -18.92
N PHE A 64 -22.90 -16.25 -18.24
CA PHE A 64 -23.69 -17.27 -18.91
C PHE A 64 -24.96 -16.59 -19.42
N SER A 65 -25.06 -16.45 -20.73
CA SER A 65 -26.31 -16.24 -21.47
C SER A 65 -26.15 -16.76 -22.88
#